data_AF-A0A4P9ZHD9-F1
#
_entry.id   AF-A0A4P9ZHD9-F1
#
_cell.length_a   1.000
_cell.length_b   1.000
_cell.length_c   1.000
_cell.angle_alpha   90.00
_cell.angle_beta   90.00
_cell.angle_gamma   90.00
#
_symmetry.space_group_name_H-M   'P 1'
#
loop_
_entity.id
_entity.type
_entity.pdbx_description
1 polymer ?
#
loop_
_entity_poly.entity_id
_entity_poly.type
_entity_poly.pdbx_seq_one_letter_code
_entity_poly.pdbx_strand_id
1 'polypeptide(L)'
;MIFIQCILLEVNLAYRPSTYNPDTLSDPTIIFEKLSNLKPLALVPALESENIWMYYAEISKAYGTRCAQTLFVWAEFVLSLFDVQYRRPGLFWQWSLEQQYWRFLRLFSALFTLLTVIFRSSPAYGLFLGTAGLFMEALLPLPQIMIIDRLQSVANFKPILLVAWLCGDCLKLSYLFYGTDNVLTIFFLAAFTQMGLDLIVLYQYITLCESEKKGLPI
;
A
#
# COMPACT_ATOMS: atom_id res chain seq x y z
N MET A 1 14.93 2.38 16.63
CA MET A 1 14.27 1.94 15.39
C MET A 1 15.16 2.12 14.15
N ILE A 2 15.62 3.34 13.83
CA ILE A 2 16.38 3.63 12.60
C ILE A 2 17.66 2.79 12.45
N PHE A 3 18.47 2.67 13.51
CA PHE A 3 19.70 1.86 13.49
C PHE A 3 19.45 0.40 13.10
N ILE A 4 18.42 -0.23 13.68
CA ILE A 4 18.02 -1.60 13.36
C ILE A 4 17.58 -1.70 11.90
N GLN A 5 16.82 -0.71 11.39
CA GLN A 5 16.39 -0.68 10.00
C GLN A 5 17.58 -0.57 9.02
N CYS A 6 18.62 0.20 9.37
CA CYS A 6 19.86 0.25 8.59
C CYS A 6 20.58 -1.10 8.58
N ILE A 7 20.67 -1.79 9.72
CA ILE A 7 21.25 -3.14 9.78
C ILE A 7 20.42 -4.12 8.93
N LEU A 8 19.10 -4.08 9.05
CA LEU A 8 18.21 -4.95 8.26
C LEU A 8 18.34 -4.69 6.76
N LEU A 9 18.50 -3.44 6.35
CA LEU A 9 18.76 -3.08 4.96
C LEU A 9 20.09 -3.65 4.48
N GLU A 10 21.17 -3.44 5.25
CA GLU A 10 22.51 -3.98 4.93
C GLU A 10 22.47 -5.50 4.77
N VAL A 11 21.85 -6.19 5.73
CA VAL A 11 21.69 -7.65 5.68
C VAL A 11 20.83 -8.06 4.47
N ASN A 12 19.74 -7.35 4.17
CA ASN A 12 18.92 -7.67 2.99
C ASN A 12 19.68 -7.52 1.67
N LEU A 13 20.53 -6.50 1.56
CA LEU A 13 21.31 -6.25 0.36
C LEU A 13 22.46 -7.25 0.23
N ALA A 14 23.12 -7.61 1.33
CA ALA A 14 24.18 -8.61 1.38
C ALA A 14 23.68 -10.03 1.06
N TYR A 15 22.47 -10.39 1.51
CA TYR A 15 21.85 -11.70 1.29
C TYR A 15 20.77 -11.69 0.20
N ARG A 16 20.78 -10.67 -0.67
CA ARG A 16 19.85 -10.60 -1.80
C ARG A 16 20.08 -11.82 -2.73
N PRO A 17 19.01 -12.49 -3.21
CA PRO A 17 19.15 -13.57 -4.17
C PRO A 17 19.94 -13.13 -5.40
N SER A 18 20.93 -13.92 -5.82
CA SER A 18 21.73 -13.65 -7.01
C SER A 18 20.92 -13.67 -8.31
N THR A 19 19.71 -14.24 -8.26
CA THR A 19 18.72 -14.28 -9.35
C THR A 19 17.91 -13.00 -9.48
N TYR A 20 18.03 -12.05 -8.54
CA TYR A 20 17.29 -10.80 -8.60
C TYR A 20 17.80 -9.92 -9.74
N ASN A 21 16.95 -9.67 -10.74
CA ASN A 21 17.22 -8.73 -11.82
C ASN A 21 16.05 -7.72 -11.93
N PRO A 22 16.29 -6.40 -11.79
CA PRO A 22 15.26 -5.38 -12.00
C PRO A 22 14.60 -5.40 -13.39
N ASP A 23 15.28 -5.94 -14.40
CA ASP A 23 14.77 -5.99 -15.78
C ASP A 23 13.73 -7.10 -15.99
N THR A 24 13.64 -8.09 -15.08
CA THR A 24 12.66 -9.18 -15.16
C THR A 24 11.34 -8.87 -14.44
N LEU A 25 11.21 -7.67 -13.86
CA LEU A 25 10.01 -7.22 -13.16
C LEU A 25 8.86 -6.92 -14.13
N SER A 26 7.62 -7.05 -13.69
CA SER A 26 6.45 -6.80 -14.56
C SER A 26 6.36 -5.34 -14.99
N ASP A 27 6.08 -5.12 -16.27
CA ASP A 27 6.16 -3.81 -16.90
C ASP A 27 4.99 -2.89 -16.47
N PRO A 28 5.24 -1.61 -16.10
CA PRO A 28 4.19 -0.63 -15.81
C PRO A 28 3.21 -0.35 -16.96
N THR A 29 3.56 -0.72 -18.19
CA THR A 29 2.72 -0.53 -19.39
C THR A 29 1.34 -1.19 -19.29
N ILE A 30 1.20 -2.24 -18.48
CA ILE A 30 -0.08 -2.94 -18.23
C ILE A 30 -1.19 -1.97 -17.81
N ILE A 31 -0.86 -0.92 -17.06
CA ILE A 31 -1.86 0.01 -16.53
C ILE A 31 -2.28 1.03 -17.58
N PHE A 32 -1.33 1.47 -18.40
CA PHE A 32 -1.65 2.31 -19.56
C PHE A 32 -2.55 1.56 -20.55
N GLU A 33 -2.29 0.26 -20.75
CA GLU A 33 -3.14 -0.61 -21.54
C GLU A 33 -4.55 -0.77 -20.91
N LYS A 34 -4.65 -0.98 -19.60
CA LYS A 34 -5.93 -1.02 -18.88
C LYS A 34 -6.71 0.30 -19.03
N LEU A 35 -6.02 1.44 -18.92
CA LEU A 35 -6.59 2.77 -19.11
C LEU A 35 -7.11 3.00 -20.54
N SER A 36 -6.36 2.56 -21.55
CA SER A 36 -6.78 2.65 -22.95
C SER A 36 -7.94 1.71 -23.27
N ASN A 37 -8.01 0.55 -22.61
CA ASN A 37 -9.06 -0.45 -22.79
C ASN A 37 -10.31 -0.20 -21.93
N LEU A 38 -10.37 0.91 -21.18
CA LEU A 38 -11.57 1.26 -20.42
C LEU A 38 -12.77 1.44 -21.35
N LYS A 39 -13.91 0.84 -20.95
CA LYS A 39 -15.15 0.89 -21.74
C LYS A 39 -15.48 2.32 -22.18
N PRO A 40 -15.87 2.52 -23.45
CA PRO A 40 -16.21 3.85 -23.95
C PRO A 40 -17.39 4.44 -23.18
N LEU A 41 -17.43 5.76 -23.12
CA LEU A 41 -18.50 6.49 -22.44
C LEU A 41 -19.82 6.23 -23.17
N ALA A 42 -20.76 5.54 -22.50
CA ALA A 42 -22.05 5.16 -23.08
C ALA A 42 -23.04 6.35 -23.07
N LEU A 43 -22.86 7.29 -24.01
CA LEU A 43 -23.72 8.48 -24.17
C LEU A 43 -24.94 8.25 -25.06
N VAL A 44 -24.97 7.15 -25.83
CA VAL A 44 -26.06 6.83 -26.76
C VAL A 44 -27.44 6.86 -26.08
N PRO A 45 -27.64 6.25 -24.89
CA PRO A 45 -28.93 6.31 -24.19
C PRO A 45 -29.36 7.71 -23.77
N ALA A 46 -28.40 8.60 -23.49
CA ALA A 46 -28.70 9.99 -23.15
C ALA A 46 -29.16 10.76 -24.39
N LEU A 47 -28.49 10.57 -25.53
CA LEU A 47 -28.80 11.26 -26.79
C LEU A 47 -30.18 10.88 -27.35
N GLU A 48 -30.65 9.66 -27.07
CA GLU A 48 -31.98 9.18 -27.49
C GLU A 48 -33.11 9.61 -26.54
N SER A 49 -32.78 10.20 -25.38
CA SER A 49 -33.79 10.58 -24.40
C SER A 49 -34.45 11.91 -24.73
N GLU A 50 -35.78 11.90 -24.91
CA GLU A 50 -36.57 13.12 -25.15
C GLU A 50 -36.83 13.93 -23.87
N ASN A 51 -36.76 13.28 -22.70
CA ASN A 51 -37.02 13.90 -21.41
C ASN A 51 -35.73 14.50 -20.82
N ILE A 52 -35.73 15.81 -20.55
CA ILE A 52 -34.57 16.55 -20.00
C ILE A 52 -34.03 15.92 -18.72
N TRP A 53 -34.91 15.49 -17.81
CA TRP A 53 -34.48 14.83 -16.56
C TRP A 53 -33.81 13.48 -16.81
N MET A 54 -34.28 12.71 -17.80
CA MET A 54 -33.65 11.43 -18.18
C MET A 54 -32.30 11.66 -18.87
N TYR A 55 -32.20 12.71 -19.71
CA TYR A 55 -30.95 13.12 -20.33
C TYR A 55 -29.86 13.41 -19.29
N TYR A 56 -30.13 14.26 -18.30
CA TYR A 56 -29.16 14.56 -17.24
C TYR A 56 -28.85 13.34 -16.37
N ALA A 57 -29.83 12.47 -16.10
CA ALA A 57 -29.62 11.24 -15.33
C ALA A 57 -28.68 10.26 -16.05
N GLU A 58 -28.89 10.00 -17.33
CA GLU A 58 -28.06 9.10 -18.13
C GLU A 58 -26.64 9.66 -18.34
N ILE A 59 -26.50 10.97 -18.53
CA ILE A 59 -25.19 11.64 -18.53
C ILE A 59 -24.46 11.45 -17.20
N SER A 60 -25.12 11.77 -16.09
CA SER A 60 -24.55 11.63 -14.75
C SER A 60 -24.09 10.20 -14.49
N LYS A 61 -24.89 9.21 -14.90
CA LYS A 61 -24.56 7.79 -14.79
C LYS A 61 -23.38 7.39 -15.68
N ALA A 62 -23.31 7.87 -16.91
CA ALA A 62 -22.20 7.59 -17.83
C ALA A 62 -20.87 8.14 -17.28
N TYR A 63 -20.86 9.41 -16.87
CA TYR A 63 -19.68 10.03 -16.25
C TYR A 63 -19.33 9.39 -14.91
N GLY A 64 -20.31 9.09 -14.06
CA GLY A 64 -20.11 8.39 -12.79
C GLY A 64 -19.46 7.02 -13.00
N THR A 65 -19.93 6.24 -13.99
CA THR A 65 -19.33 4.95 -14.34
C THR A 65 -17.89 5.10 -14.82
N ARG A 66 -17.61 6.09 -15.68
CA ARG A 66 -16.25 6.35 -16.17
C ARG A 66 -15.30 6.79 -15.06
N CYS A 67 -15.77 7.66 -14.16
CA CYS A 67 -15.03 8.06 -12.97
C CYS A 67 -14.71 6.85 -12.09
N ALA A 68 -15.70 6.00 -11.80
CA ALA A 68 -15.50 4.79 -11.00
C ALA A 68 -14.48 3.83 -11.63
N GLN A 69 -14.56 3.59 -12.95
CA GLN A 69 -13.58 2.77 -13.67
C GLN A 69 -12.17 3.35 -13.61
N THR A 70 -12.05 4.66 -13.80
CA THR A 70 -10.76 5.35 -13.75
C THR A 70 -10.17 5.28 -12.35
N LEU A 71 -10.98 5.55 -11.32
CA LEU A 71 -10.59 5.42 -9.91
C LEU A 71 -10.16 4.00 -9.56
N PHE A 72 -10.86 2.99 -10.08
CA PHE A 72 -10.50 1.59 -9.88
C PHE A 72 -9.11 1.27 -10.47
N VAL A 73 -8.84 1.68 -11.72
CA VAL A 73 -7.51 1.47 -12.33
C VAL A 73 -6.41 2.24 -11.57
N TRP A 74 -6.70 3.45 -11.09
CA TRP A 74 -5.76 4.18 -10.22
C TRP A 74 -5.53 3.48 -8.89
N ALA A 75 -6.56 2.90 -8.28
CA ALA A 75 -6.43 2.12 -7.06
C ALA A 75 -5.56 0.87 -7.29
N GLU A 76 -5.80 0.13 -8.37
CA GLU A 76 -4.95 -0.99 -8.77
C GLU A 76 -3.49 -0.56 -9.00
N PHE A 77 -3.27 0.59 -9.64
CA PHE A 77 -1.92 1.14 -9.80
C PHE A 77 -1.25 1.44 -8.47
N VAL A 78 -1.94 2.12 -7.57
CA VAL A 78 -1.40 2.44 -6.24
C VAL A 78 -1.06 1.15 -5.49
N LEU A 79 -1.94 0.15 -5.54
CA LEU A 79 -1.69 -1.16 -4.92
C LEU A 79 -0.52 -1.88 -5.57
N SER A 80 -0.37 -1.84 -6.91
CA SER A 80 0.74 -2.49 -7.60
C SER A 80 2.10 -1.90 -7.22
N LEU A 81 2.16 -0.63 -6.80
CA LEU A 81 3.41 -0.03 -6.31
C LEU A 81 3.92 -0.66 -5.00
N PHE A 82 3.05 -1.32 -4.23
CA PHE A 82 3.46 -2.06 -3.03
C PHE A 82 3.95 -3.48 -3.36
N ASP A 83 3.67 -3.99 -4.56
CA ASP A 83 4.23 -5.26 -5.02
C ASP A 83 5.75 -5.12 -5.18
N VAL A 84 6.47 -6.16 -4.77
CA VAL A 84 7.93 -6.24 -4.93
C VAL A 84 8.30 -6.58 -6.37
N GLN A 85 7.43 -7.32 -7.08
CA GLN A 85 7.68 -7.84 -8.42
C GLN A 85 7.18 -6.90 -9.53
N TYR A 86 6.40 -5.88 -9.17
CA TYR A 86 6.00 -4.82 -10.09
C TYR A 86 7.13 -3.82 -10.27
N ARG A 87 7.45 -3.47 -11.51
CA ARG A 87 8.51 -2.50 -11.82
C ARG A 87 8.03 -1.09 -11.50
N ARG A 88 8.60 -0.48 -10.46
CA ARG A 88 8.24 0.88 -10.04
C ARG A 88 8.80 1.91 -11.01
N PRO A 89 8.12 3.07 -11.18
CA PRO A 89 8.64 4.17 -11.97
C PRO A 89 10.07 4.54 -11.55
N GLY A 90 11.00 4.57 -12.51
CA GLY A 90 12.41 4.86 -12.26
C GLY A 90 13.17 3.83 -11.40
N LEU A 91 12.65 2.59 -11.28
CA LEU A 91 13.19 1.53 -10.41
C LEU A 91 13.35 1.98 -8.96
N PHE A 92 12.45 2.84 -8.49
CA PHE A 92 12.50 3.39 -7.14
C PHE A 92 12.61 2.28 -6.09
N TRP A 93 13.66 2.31 -5.26
CA TRP A 93 13.94 1.30 -4.24
C TRP A 93 14.13 -0.15 -4.76
N GLN A 94 14.27 -0.32 -6.08
CA GLN A 94 14.53 -1.58 -6.79
C GLN A 94 15.87 -1.53 -7.52
N TRP A 95 16.83 -0.80 -6.94
CA TRP A 95 18.14 -0.58 -7.53
C TRP A 95 19.02 -1.83 -7.46
N SER A 96 19.87 -2.02 -8.47
CA SER A 96 20.85 -3.10 -8.50
C SER A 96 22.03 -2.84 -7.55
N LEU A 97 22.49 -1.58 -7.50
CA LEU A 97 23.67 -1.18 -6.73
C LEU A 97 23.28 -0.73 -5.31
N GLU A 98 23.91 -1.35 -4.31
CA GLU A 98 23.73 -1.05 -2.88
C GLU A 98 23.96 0.44 -2.56
N GLN A 99 24.99 1.05 -3.17
CA GLN A 99 25.34 2.45 -2.97
C GLN A 99 24.18 3.42 -3.27
N GLN A 100 23.26 3.06 -4.17
CA GLN A 100 22.11 3.89 -4.54
C GLN A 100 21.12 4.01 -3.36
N TYR A 101 20.91 2.93 -2.59
CA TYR A 101 20.07 2.94 -1.39
C TYR A 101 20.61 3.90 -0.34
N TRP A 102 21.90 3.78 -0.01
CA TRP A 102 22.54 4.63 0.99
C TRP A 102 22.66 6.09 0.54
N ARG A 103 22.88 6.35 -0.75
CA ARG A 103 22.86 7.70 -1.31
C ARG A 103 21.47 8.33 -1.18
N PHE A 104 20.42 7.60 -1.52
CA PHE A 104 19.04 8.08 -1.37
C PHE A 104 18.73 8.39 0.09
N LEU A 105 19.03 7.48 1.03
CA LEU A 105 18.73 7.68 2.46
C LEU A 105 19.42 8.92 3.03
N ARG A 106 20.69 9.15 2.67
CA ARG A 106 21.41 10.36 3.11
C ARG A 106 20.78 11.63 2.57
N LEU A 107 20.45 11.67 1.27
CA LEU A 107 19.82 12.82 0.64
C LEU A 107 18.41 13.07 1.19
N PHE A 108 17.61 12.01 1.33
CA PHE A 108 16.27 12.07 1.91
C PHE A 108 16.31 12.58 3.35
N SER A 109 17.18 12.01 4.19
CA SER A 109 17.32 12.46 5.58
C SER A 109 17.79 13.90 5.65
N ALA A 110 18.80 14.30 4.88
CA ALA A 110 19.31 15.67 4.89
C ALA A 110 18.23 16.68 4.43
N LEU A 111 17.47 16.34 3.38
CA LEU A 111 16.36 17.16 2.89
C LEU A 111 15.28 17.33 3.97
N PHE A 112 14.82 16.25 4.59
CA PHE A 112 13.78 16.34 5.62
C PHE A 112 14.28 17.02 6.89
N THR A 113 15.55 16.87 7.26
CA THR A 113 16.17 17.66 8.34
C THR A 113 16.16 19.15 8.00
N LEU A 114 16.57 19.53 6.78
CA LEU A 114 16.55 20.93 6.34
C LEU A 114 15.12 21.49 6.35
N LEU A 115 14.16 20.77 5.78
CA LEU A 115 12.75 21.16 5.78
C LEU A 115 12.21 21.31 7.21
N THR A 116 12.58 20.39 8.11
CA THR A 116 12.17 20.46 9.53
C THR A 116 12.75 21.70 10.21
N VAL A 117 14.00 22.06 9.93
CA VAL A 117 14.61 23.28 10.48
C VAL A 117 13.92 24.53 9.93
N ILE A 118 13.63 24.58 8.63
CA ILE A 118 12.96 25.72 7.98
C ILE A 118 11.53 25.89 8.50
N PHE A 119 10.79 24.79 8.60
CA PHE A 119 9.36 24.80 8.93
C PHE A 119 9.05 24.45 10.40
N ARG A 120 10.04 24.51 11.30
CA ARG A 120 9.90 24.14 12.72
C ARG A 120 8.74 24.83 13.45
N SER A 121 8.41 26.07 13.06
CA SER A 121 7.34 26.87 13.69
C SER A 121 5.99 26.69 13.00
N SER A 122 5.92 25.91 11.92
CA SER A 122 4.69 25.67 11.17
C SER A 122 3.94 24.46 11.74
N PRO A 123 2.77 24.65 12.38
CA PRO A 123 1.98 23.52 12.86
C PRO A 123 1.47 22.64 11.70
N ALA A 124 1.24 23.24 10.52
CA ALA A 124 0.83 22.50 9.33
C ALA A 124 1.90 21.50 8.87
N TYR A 125 3.18 21.85 8.99
CA TYR A 125 4.28 20.94 8.64
C TYR A 125 4.35 19.74 9.59
N GLY A 126 4.22 19.99 10.90
CA GLY A 126 4.15 18.92 11.91
C GLY A 126 2.95 17.99 11.68
N LEU A 127 1.77 18.56 11.40
CA LEU A 127 0.57 17.79 11.08
C LEU A 127 0.75 16.94 9.82
N PHE A 128 1.37 17.49 8.77
CA PHE A 128 1.68 16.76 7.54
C PHE A 128 2.60 15.57 7.80
N LEU A 129 3.73 15.77 8.48
CA LEU A 129 4.67 14.68 8.80
C LEU A 129 4.02 13.62 9.68
N GLY A 130 3.26 14.03 10.70
CA GLY A 130 2.56 13.12 11.60
C GLY A 130 1.52 12.28 10.85
N THR A 131 0.72 12.93 10.00
CA THR A 131 -0.31 12.26 9.20
C THR A 131 0.30 11.31 8.17
N ALA A 132 1.35 11.74 7.46
CA ALA A 132 2.08 10.91 6.52
C ALA A 132 2.71 9.69 7.22
N GLY A 133 3.33 9.89 8.38
CA GLY A 133 3.89 8.81 9.19
C GLY A 133 2.84 7.79 9.63
N LEU A 134 1.69 8.26 10.12
CA LEU A 134 0.56 7.40 10.51
C LEU A 134 0.06 6.54 9.36
N PHE A 135 -0.10 7.11 8.16
CA PHE A 135 -0.55 6.32 7.00
C PHE A 135 0.52 5.37 6.48
N MET A 136 1.80 5.77 6.50
CA MET A 136 2.90 4.87 6.14
C MET A 136 2.98 3.67 7.08
N GLU A 137 2.75 3.87 8.38
CA GLU A 137 2.66 2.79 9.36
C GLU A 137 1.43 1.92 9.12
N ALA A 138 0.26 2.53 8.90
CA ALA A 138 -0.98 1.80 8.70
C ALA A 138 -0.98 0.89 7.46
N LEU A 139 -0.15 1.20 6.45
CA LEU A 139 -0.03 0.43 5.20
C LEU A 139 1.09 -0.63 5.23
N LEU A 140 1.83 -0.77 6.33
CA LEU A 140 2.92 -1.76 6.46
C LEU A 140 2.53 -3.20 6.12
N PRO A 141 1.32 -3.70 6.43
CA PRO A 141 0.97 -5.10 6.12
C PRO A 141 0.73 -5.36 4.63
N LEU A 142 0.55 -4.31 3.81
CA LEU A 142 0.10 -4.46 2.42
C LEU A 142 1.07 -5.26 1.54
N PRO A 143 2.39 -5.03 1.56
CA PRO A 143 3.34 -5.90 0.85
C PRO A 143 3.29 -7.36 1.30
N GLN A 144 3.02 -7.62 2.58
CA GLN A 144 2.92 -8.98 3.12
C GLN A 144 1.71 -9.72 2.55
N ILE A 145 0.55 -9.05 2.44
CA ILE A 145 -0.66 -9.58 1.81
C ILE A 145 -0.36 -10.03 0.37
N MET A 146 0.33 -9.19 -0.39
CA MET A 146 0.65 -9.45 -1.80
C MET A 146 1.64 -10.59 -1.97
N ILE A 147 2.62 -10.71 -1.08
CA ILE A 147 3.61 -11.80 -1.13
C ILE A 147 2.93 -13.14 -0.80
N ILE A 148 2.08 -13.20 0.22
CA ILE A 148 1.36 -14.42 0.59
C ILE A 148 0.40 -14.84 -0.53
N ASP A 149 -0.35 -13.89 -1.09
CA ASP A 149 -1.25 -14.12 -2.23
C ASP A 149 -0.50 -14.63 -3.47
N ARG A 150 0.73 -14.19 -3.69
CA ARG A 150 1.52 -14.67 -4.82
C ARG A 150 2.11 -16.05 -4.57
N LEU A 151 2.72 -16.25 -3.40
CA LEU A 151 3.41 -17.49 -3.07
C LEU A 151 2.45 -18.65 -2.84
N GLN A 152 1.19 -18.35 -2.48
CA GLN A 152 0.18 -19.35 -2.15
C GLN A 152 0.71 -20.36 -1.12
N SER A 153 1.55 -19.90 -0.19
CA SER A 153 2.15 -20.72 0.86
C SER A 153 2.57 -19.86 2.05
N VAL A 154 2.53 -20.44 3.23
CA VAL A 154 2.91 -19.79 4.50
C VAL A 154 4.17 -20.38 5.13
N ALA A 155 4.89 -21.27 4.43
CA ALA A 155 6.03 -22.01 4.97
C ALA A 155 7.14 -21.12 5.58
N ASN A 156 7.37 -19.93 5.01
CA ASN A 156 8.40 -19.00 5.46
C ASN A 156 7.86 -17.86 6.34
N PHE A 157 6.56 -17.85 6.62
CA PHE A 157 5.93 -16.82 7.43
C PHE A 157 5.96 -17.20 8.92
N LYS A 158 6.45 -16.29 9.76
CA LYS A 158 6.60 -16.54 11.20
C LYS A 158 5.28 -16.23 11.93
N PRO A 159 4.54 -17.21 12.48
CA PRO A 159 3.25 -16.95 13.14
C PRO A 159 3.36 -16.05 14.37
N ILE A 160 4.49 -16.12 15.09
CA ILE A 160 4.75 -15.24 16.24
C ILE A 160 4.75 -13.76 15.86
N LEU A 161 5.17 -13.42 14.64
CA LEU A 161 5.18 -12.05 14.14
C LEU A 161 3.75 -11.53 13.98
N LEU A 162 2.86 -12.34 13.39
CA LEU A 162 1.45 -12.01 13.22
C LEU A 162 0.73 -11.83 14.56
N VAL A 163 1.00 -12.71 15.53
CA VAL A 163 0.43 -12.57 16.89
C VAL A 163 0.91 -11.27 17.54
N ALA A 164 2.18 -10.91 17.38
CA ALA A 164 2.74 -9.66 17.92
C ALA A 164 2.08 -8.42 17.27
N TRP A 165 1.83 -8.45 15.96
CA TRP A 165 1.12 -7.38 15.25
C TRP A 165 -0.30 -7.20 15.78
N LEU A 166 -1.11 -8.27 15.80
CA LEU A 166 -2.49 -8.22 16.29
C LEU A 166 -2.59 -7.79 17.76
N CYS A 167 -1.66 -8.25 18.60
CA CYS A 167 -1.59 -7.82 20.00
C CYS A 167 -1.26 -6.33 20.10
N GLY A 168 -0.28 -5.86 19.33
CA GLY A 168 0.08 -4.44 19.25
C GLY A 168 -1.10 -3.58 18.81
N ASP A 169 -1.86 -4.02 17.81
CA ASP A 169 -3.04 -3.31 17.30
C ASP A 169 -4.18 -3.28 18.32
N CYS A 170 -4.44 -4.40 19.01
CA CYS A 170 -5.40 -4.44 20.12
C CYS A 170 -5.01 -3.45 21.22
N LEU A 171 -3.73 -3.41 21.62
CA LEU A 171 -3.24 -2.48 22.63
C LEU A 171 -3.34 -1.02 22.17
N LYS A 172 -2.99 -0.74 20.91
CA LYS A 172 -3.08 0.60 20.30
C LYS A 172 -4.54 1.08 20.30
N LEU A 173 -5.47 0.26 19.84
CA LEU A 173 -6.90 0.60 19.85
C LEU A 173 -7.42 0.76 21.28
N SER A 174 -7.04 -0.13 22.21
CA SER A 174 -7.45 -0.03 23.62
C SER A 174 -6.98 1.28 24.25
N TYR A 175 -5.74 1.70 23.96
CA TYR A 175 -5.23 3.00 24.39
C TYR A 175 -6.01 4.16 23.77
N LEU A 176 -6.31 4.12 22.47
CA LEU A 176 -7.08 5.17 21.79
C LEU A 176 -8.51 5.30 22.33
N PHE A 177 -9.15 4.19 22.70
CA PHE A 177 -10.51 4.19 23.23
C PHE A 177 -10.61 4.52 24.72
N TYR A 178 -9.65 4.07 25.54
CA TYR A 178 -9.78 4.09 27.00
C TYR A 178 -8.64 4.80 27.71
N GLY A 179 -7.51 5.02 27.05
CA GLY A 179 -6.28 5.52 27.66
C GLY A 179 -6.02 7.01 27.49
N THR A 180 -6.79 7.71 26.65
CA THR A 180 -6.60 9.13 26.38
C THR A 180 -7.90 9.80 25.95
N ASP A 181 -8.06 11.06 26.33
CA ASP A 181 -9.17 11.91 25.90
C ASP A 181 -8.73 12.83 24.74
N ASN A 182 -9.67 13.32 23.93
CA ASN A 182 -9.45 14.29 22.85
C ASN A 182 -8.47 13.86 21.74
N VAL A 183 -8.54 12.61 21.31
CA VAL A 183 -7.73 12.11 20.19
C VAL A 183 -8.30 12.54 18.84
N LEU A 184 -7.43 12.95 17.91
CA LEU A 184 -7.83 13.25 16.54
C LEU A 184 -8.31 11.98 15.81
N THR A 185 -9.41 12.09 15.07
CA THR A 185 -10.03 10.98 14.32
C THR A 185 -9.07 10.25 13.37
N ILE A 186 -8.03 10.95 12.89
CA ILE A 186 -7.00 10.38 12.02
C ILE A 186 -6.26 9.18 12.65
N PHE A 187 -6.06 9.19 13.98
CA PHE A 187 -5.41 8.09 14.68
C PHE A 187 -6.28 6.84 14.71
N PHE A 188 -7.59 7.00 14.91
CA PHE A 188 -8.55 5.90 14.81
C PHE A 188 -8.59 5.35 13.39
N LEU A 189 -8.66 6.22 12.38
CA LEU A 189 -8.67 5.80 10.98
C LEU A 189 -7.42 4.96 10.66
N ALA A 190 -6.23 5.46 10.99
CA ALA A 190 -4.98 4.74 10.77
C ALA A 190 -4.93 3.40 11.52
N ALA A 191 -5.33 3.38 12.81
CA ALA A 191 -5.32 2.16 13.62
C ALA A 191 -6.31 1.10 13.11
N PHE A 192 -7.51 1.50 12.70
CA PHE A 192 -8.49 0.58 12.11
C PHE A 192 -8.06 0.09 10.73
N THR A 193 -7.44 0.94 9.90
CA THR A 193 -6.86 0.51 8.63
C THR A 193 -5.76 -0.52 8.85
N GLN A 194 -4.84 -0.26 9.78
CA GLN A 194 -3.75 -1.19 10.12
C GLN A 194 -4.29 -2.55 10.59
N MET A 195 -5.19 -2.54 11.59
CA MET A 195 -5.85 -3.74 12.09
C MET A 195 -6.60 -4.49 10.99
N GLY A 196 -7.30 -3.77 10.10
CA GLY A 196 -8.00 -4.37 8.97
C GLY A 196 -7.06 -5.12 8.04
N LEU A 197 -5.90 -4.54 7.71
CA LEU A 197 -4.90 -5.19 6.86
C LEU A 197 -4.24 -6.40 7.56
N ASP A 198 -3.94 -6.30 8.86
CA ASP A 198 -3.40 -7.43 9.63
C ASP A 198 -4.40 -8.59 9.77
N LEU A 199 -5.70 -8.29 9.85
CA LEU A 199 -6.76 -9.31 9.80
C LEU A 199 -6.84 -10.00 8.43
N ILE A 200 -6.53 -9.30 7.33
CA ILE A 200 -6.42 -9.94 6.00
C ILE A 200 -5.23 -10.91 5.97
N VAL A 201 -4.08 -10.52 6.51
CA VAL A 201 -2.91 -11.42 6.64
C VAL A 201 -3.26 -12.63 7.49
N LEU A 202 -3.99 -12.45 8.60
CA LEU A 202 -4.47 -13.54 9.44
C LEU A 202 -5.39 -14.49 8.67
N TYR A 203 -6.34 -13.96 7.91
CA TYR A 203 -7.23 -14.76 7.09
C TYR A 203 -6.46 -15.60 6.07
N GLN A 204 -5.57 -14.99 5.28
CA GLN A 204 -4.71 -15.69 4.32
C GLN A 204 -3.88 -16.78 5.01
N TYR A 205 -3.33 -16.48 6.18
CA TYR A 205 -2.51 -17.43 6.94
C TYR A 205 -3.29 -18.68 7.36
N ILE A 206 -4.49 -18.51 7.92
CA ILE A 206 -5.33 -19.63 8.36
C ILE A 206 -5.75 -20.48 7.16
N THR A 207 -6.26 -19.84 6.09
CA THR A 207 -6.73 -20.55 4.90
C THR A 207 -5.64 -21.38 4.25
N LEU A 208 -4.45 -20.80 4.03
CA LEU A 208 -3.34 -21.53 3.41
C LEU A 208 -2.77 -22.62 4.34
N CYS A 209 -2.68 -22.36 5.64
CA CYS A 209 -2.24 -23.37 6.60
C CYS A 209 -3.19 -24.58 6.64
N GLU A 210 -4.50 -24.37 6.50
CA GLU A 210 -5.46 -25.47 6.38
C GLU A 210 -5.30 -26.24 5.07
N SER A 211 -5.12 -25.56 3.94
CA SER A 211 -4.90 -26.19 2.64
C SER A 211 -3.64 -27.05 2.63
N GLU A 212 -2.53 -26.53 3.16
CA GLU A 212 -1.25 -27.27 3.29
C GLU A 212 -1.41 -28.52 4.17
N LYS A 213 -2.16 -28.46 5.28
CA LYS A 213 -2.44 -29.62 6.14
C LYS A 213 -3.31 -30.68 5.48
N LYS A 214 -4.26 -30.27 4.65
CA LYS A 214 -5.21 -31.16 3.96
C LYS A 214 -4.60 -31.80 2.70
N GLY A 215 -3.40 -31.38 2.28
CA GLY A 215 -2.77 -31.84 1.04
C GLY A 215 -3.60 -31.52 -0.21
N LEU A 216 -4.48 -30.53 -0.12
CA LEU A 216 -5.29 -30.08 -1.25
C LEU A 216 -4.39 -29.32 -2.22
N PRO A 217 -4.56 -29.49 -3.54
CA PRO A 217 -3.93 -28.60 -4.50
C PRO A 217 -4.44 -27.17 -4.23
N ILE A 218 -3.48 -26.26 -4.10
CA ILE A 218 -3.71 -24.83 -3.90
C ILE A 218 -4.03 -24.19 -5.25
#